data_AF-A0A1H0QSD1-F1
#
_entry.id   AF-A0A1H0QSD1-F1
#
_cell.length_a   1.000
_cell.length_b   1.000
_cell.length_c   1.000
_cell.angle_alpha   90.00
_cell.angle_beta   90.00
_cell.angle_gamma   90.00
#
_symmetry.space_group_name_H-M   'P 1'
#
loop_
_entity.id
_entity.type
_entity.pdbx_description
1 polymer ?
#
loop_
_entity_poly.entity_id
_entity_poly.type
_entity_poly.pdbx_seq_one_letter_code
_entity_poly.pdbx_strand_id
1 'polypeptide(L)'
;MKIRILAIGLYLTLAYWASQHIPGMEMIFYPSLGSFSVILFKREENKKYLPRTIIAATVATVIGSLLHWLIGGIIAFFLTVLLTLFLMQRFNWTDAPVLAVALIPYFSKPLAVWKLPLAVFMSLVGLGFLLWFIHQLERRKGDSSLSKTIDYGKYNGKI
;
A
#
# COMPACT_ATOMS: atom_id res chain seq x y z
N MET A 1 -9.98 -13.76 -8.11
CA MET A 1 -8.50 -13.96 -8.14
C MET A 1 -7.81 -13.39 -9.37
N LYS A 2 -8.10 -13.83 -10.61
CA LYS A 2 -7.43 -13.31 -11.84
C LYS A 2 -7.57 -11.78 -12.03
N ILE A 3 -8.76 -11.23 -11.76
CA ILE A 3 -9.05 -9.79 -11.89
C ILE A 3 -8.29 -8.92 -10.89
N ARG A 4 -8.11 -9.40 -9.66
CA ARG A 4 -7.38 -8.65 -8.61
C ARG A 4 -5.89 -8.55 -8.93
N ILE A 5 -5.28 -9.64 -9.36
CA ILE A 5 -3.86 -9.66 -9.79
C ILE A 5 -3.67 -8.72 -10.99
N LEU A 6 -4.57 -8.79 -11.98
CA LEU A 6 -4.53 -7.90 -13.14
C LEU A 6 -4.63 -6.43 -12.73
N ALA A 7 -5.54 -6.10 -11.80
CA ALA A 7 -5.71 -4.73 -11.35
C ALA A 7 -4.54 -4.21 -10.51
N ILE A 8 -3.96 -5.04 -9.63
CA ILE A 8 -2.73 -4.68 -8.89
C ILE A 8 -1.58 -4.47 -9.87
N GLY A 9 -1.41 -5.35 -10.85
CA GLY A 9 -0.41 -5.22 -11.90
C GLY A 9 -0.59 -3.93 -12.70
N LEU A 10 -1.83 -3.63 -13.12
CA LEU A 10 -2.15 -2.40 -13.84
C LEU A 10 -1.86 -1.16 -12.99
N TYR A 11 -2.18 -1.19 -11.70
CA TYR A 11 -1.90 -0.11 -10.78
C TYR A 11 -0.40 0.14 -10.62
N LEU A 12 0.40 -0.93 -10.45
CA LEU A 12 1.86 -0.85 -10.37
C LEU A 12 2.46 -0.26 -11.65
N THR A 13 1.93 -0.63 -12.82
CA THR A 13 2.34 -0.09 -14.12
C THR A 13 1.98 1.39 -14.27
N LEU A 14 0.77 1.80 -13.87
CA LEU A 14 0.34 3.21 -13.90
C LEU A 14 1.14 4.07 -12.93
N ALA A 15 1.36 3.58 -11.72
CA ALA A 15 2.23 4.24 -10.76
C ALA A 15 3.66 4.39 -11.31
N TYR A 16 4.10 3.48 -12.21
CA TYR A 16 5.49 3.43 -12.67
C TYR A 16 5.67 4.49 -13.72
N TRP A 17 4.74 4.50 -14.66
CA TRP A 17 4.60 5.55 -15.64
C TRP A 17 4.49 6.94 -15.01
N ALA A 18 3.67 7.09 -13.95
CA ALA A 18 3.58 8.35 -13.21
C ALA A 18 4.89 8.72 -12.50
N SER A 19 5.61 7.74 -11.95
CA SER A 19 6.90 7.96 -11.30
C SER A 19 7.99 8.38 -12.28
N GLN A 20 7.93 7.98 -13.55
CA GLN A 20 8.89 8.39 -14.59
C GLN A 20 8.86 9.91 -14.87
N HIS A 21 7.80 10.59 -14.47
CA HIS A 21 7.68 12.04 -14.63
C HIS A 21 8.26 12.79 -13.43
N ILE A 22 8.71 12.08 -12.39
CA ILE A 22 9.24 12.64 -11.14
C ILE A 22 10.67 12.09 -10.91
N PRO A 23 11.72 12.85 -11.26
CA PRO A 23 13.09 12.38 -11.13
C PRO A 23 13.45 12.07 -9.67
N GLY A 24 14.01 10.88 -9.43
CA GLY A 24 14.51 10.43 -8.12
C GLY A 24 13.52 9.65 -7.25
N MET A 25 12.24 9.57 -7.62
CA MET A 25 11.25 8.74 -6.88
C MET A 25 11.27 7.25 -7.27
N GLU A 26 11.74 6.94 -8.48
CA GLU A 26 11.56 5.63 -9.13
C GLU A 26 12.29 4.48 -8.43
N MET A 27 13.51 4.71 -7.94
CA MET A 27 14.40 3.60 -7.56
C MET A 27 14.18 3.08 -6.13
N ILE A 28 13.57 3.87 -5.25
CA ILE A 28 13.47 3.56 -3.81
C ILE A 28 12.01 3.30 -3.39
N PHE A 29 11.06 3.98 -4.04
CA PHE A 29 9.65 3.86 -3.69
C PHE A 29 8.99 2.60 -4.27
N TYR A 30 9.42 2.16 -5.46
CA TYR A 30 8.85 1.03 -6.18
C TYR A 30 8.85 -0.30 -5.42
N PRO A 31 9.99 -0.74 -4.85
CA PRO A 31 10.03 -1.98 -4.08
C PRO A 31 9.09 -1.97 -2.87
N SER A 32 8.97 -0.81 -2.20
CA SER A 32 8.09 -0.65 -1.04
C SER A 32 6.62 -0.72 -1.43
N LEU A 33 6.22 -0.05 -2.52
CA LEU A 33 4.85 -0.05 -3.03
C LEU A 33 4.44 -1.42 -3.56
N GLY A 34 5.35 -2.12 -4.23
CA GLY A 34 5.18 -3.53 -4.60
C GLY A 34 4.93 -4.43 -3.40
N SER A 35 5.73 -4.29 -2.33
CA SER A 35 5.54 -5.04 -1.09
C SER A 35 4.19 -4.74 -0.42
N PHE A 36 3.77 -3.47 -0.33
CA PHE A 36 2.44 -3.11 0.16
C PHE A 36 1.33 -3.74 -0.65
N SER A 37 1.44 -3.79 -1.98
CA SER A 37 0.42 -4.42 -2.83
C SER A 37 0.19 -5.89 -2.48
N VAL A 38 1.25 -6.64 -2.17
CA VAL A 38 1.16 -8.05 -1.77
C VAL A 38 0.57 -8.19 -0.37
N ILE A 39 0.99 -7.34 0.58
CA ILE A 39 0.48 -7.37 1.95
C ILE A 39 -1.01 -7.02 1.99
N LEU A 40 -1.40 -5.96 1.28
CA LEU A 40 -2.79 -5.50 1.19
C LEU A 40 -3.67 -6.54 0.48
N PHE A 41 -3.15 -7.17 -0.57
CA PHE A 41 -3.84 -8.28 -1.24
C PHE A 41 -4.10 -9.45 -0.30
N LYS A 42 -3.11 -9.86 0.51
CA LYS A 42 -3.28 -10.94 1.50
C LYS A 42 -4.20 -10.58 2.66
N ARG A 43 -4.26 -9.31 3.06
CA ARG A 43 -5.00 -8.85 4.26
C ARG A 43 -6.40 -8.28 3.95
N GLU A 44 -6.81 -8.27 2.69
CA GLU A 44 -8.08 -7.68 2.23
C GLU A 44 -9.33 -8.30 2.87
N GLU A 45 -9.25 -9.54 3.34
CA GLU A 45 -10.34 -10.19 4.10
C GLU A 45 -10.62 -9.49 5.44
N ASN A 46 -9.68 -8.68 5.92
CA ASN A 46 -9.68 -8.09 7.23
C ASN A 46 -9.63 -6.56 7.11
N LYS A 47 -10.78 -5.96 6.72
CA LYS A 47 -10.97 -4.52 6.43
C LYS A 47 -10.41 -3.54 7.48
N LYS A 48 -10.22 -3.99 8.74
CA LYS A 48 -9.66 -3.17 9.83
C LYS A 48 -8.16 -2.89 9.69
N TYR A 49 -7.41 -3.71 8.94
CA TYR A 49 -5.95 -3.60 8.85
C TYR A 49 -5.48 -2.65 7.75
N LEU A 50 -6.31 -2.44 6.73
CA LEU A 50 -6.02 -1.56 5.60
C LEU A 50 -5.76 -0.09 6.04
N PRO A 51 -6.66 0.59 6.78
CA PRO A 51 -6.39 1.96 7.22
C PRO A 51 -5.21 2.04 8.21
N ARG A 52 -4.98 1.00 9.02
CA ARG A 52 -3.88 0.96 9.98
C ARG A 52 -2.52 0.95 9.27
N THR A 53 -2.36 0.17 8.20
CA THR A 53 -1.13 0.14 7.41
C THR A 53 -0.89 1.47 6.69
N ILE A 54 -1.95 2.12 6.16
CA ILE A 54 -1.84 3.44 5.53
C ILE A 54 -1.34 4.47 6.55
N ILE A 55 -2.00 4.56 7.72
CA ILE A 55 -1.63 5.50 8.78
C ILE A 55 -0.19 5.23 9.27
N ALA A 56 0.17 3.96 9.48
CA ALA A 56 1.51 3.58 9.91
C ALA A 56 2.59 4.05 8.93
N ALA A 57 2.40 3.79 7.64
CA ALA A 57 3.34 4.19 6.60
C ALA A 57 3.44 5.72 6.47
N THR A 58 2.33 6.44 6.58
CA THR A 58 2.34 7.92 6.54
C THR A 58 3.01 8.51 7.76
N VAL A 59 2.73 8.01 8.96
CA VAL A 59 3.40 8.48 10.19
C VAL A 59 4.90 8.20 10.13
N ALA A 60 5.29 6.99 9.70
CA ALA A 60 6.70 6.60 9.60
C ALA A 60 7.47 7.47 8.58
N THR A 61 6.84 7.83 7.47
CA THR A 61 7.44 8.74 6.47
C THR A 61 7.53 10.18 6.95
N VAL A 62 6.51 10.69 7.64
CA VAL A 62 6.56 12.01 8.27
C VAL A 62 7.71 12.08 9.26
N ILE A 63 7.84 11.09 10.14
CA ILE A 63 8.92 10.99 11.12
C ILE A 63 10.28 10.94 10.44
N GLY A 64 10.47 10.04 9.46
CA GLY A 64 11.75 9.91 8.75
C GLY A 64 12.14 11.17 7.99
N SER A 65 11.17 11.86 7.37
CA SER A 65 11.40 13.14 6.69
C SER A 65 11.76 14.26 7.68
N LEU A 66 11.08 14.36 8.82
CA LEU A 66 11.36 15.34 9.88
C LEU A 66 12.76 15.15 10.47
N LEU A 67 13.12 13.91 10.80
CA LEU A 67 14.41 13.60 11.40
C LEU A 67 15.57 13.80 10.41
N HIS A 68 15.33 13.49 9.13
CA HIS A 68 16.28 13.76 8.06
C HIS A 68 16.58 15.26 7.95
N TRP A 69 15.55 16.11 8.06
CA TRP A 69 15.70 17.56 7.97
C TRP A 69 16.39 18.18 9.19
N LEU A 70 16.13 17.66 10.41
CA LEU A 70 16.63 18.25 11.65
C LEU A 70 18.13 18.01 11.91
N ILE A 71 18.59 16.78 11.74
CA ILE A 71 19.93 16.35 12.19
C ILE A 71 20.83 15.99 11.01
N GLY A 72 20.26 15.47 9.92
CA GLY A 72 21.03 14.96 8.77
C GLY A 72 22.01 13.83 9.14
N GLY A 73 22.51 13.11 8.13
CA GLY A 73 23.59 12.14 8.33
C GLY A 73 23.21 10.83 9.05
N ILE A 74 24.24 10.08 9.46
CA ILE A 74 24.11 8.68 9.91
C ILE A 74 23.40 8.53 11.26
N ILE A 75 23.54 9.53 12.14
CA ILE A 75 22.89 9.56 13.45
C ILE A 75 21.38 9.68 13.28
N ALA A 76 20.92 10.56 12.38
CA ALA A 76 19.51 10.72 12.06
C ALA A 76 18.91 9.44 11.44
N PHE A 77 19.68 8.74 10.59
CA PHE A 77 19.28 7.45 10.04
C PHE A 77 19.08 6.41 11.15
N PHE A 78 20.05 6.27 12.06
CA PHE A 78 19.97 5.34 13.17
C PHE A 78 18.78 5.63 14.09
N LEU A 79 18.57 6.91 14.45
CA LEU A 79 17.44 7.32 15.26
C LEU A 79 16.10 7.04 14.55
N THR A 80 16.01 7.27 13.24
CA THR A 80 14.80 6.98 12.46
C THR A 80 14.48 5.49 12.48
N VAL A 81 15.48 4.63 12.29
CA VAL A 81 15.28 3.18 12.38
C VAL A 81 14.81 2.78 13.78
N LEU A 82 15.48 3.28 14.82
CA LEU A 82 15.18 2.92 16.20
C LEU A 82 13.78 3.37 16.62
N LEU A 83 13.40 4.61 16.25
CA LEU A 83 12.09 5.16 16.53
C LEU A 83 10.99 4.46 15.72
N THR A 84 11.25 4.15 14.45
CA THR A 84 10.29 3.43 13.60
C THR A 84 10.08 2.01 14.12
N LEU A 85 11.14 1.28 14.47
CA LEU A 85 11.04 -0.05 15.06
C LEU A 85 10.31 -0.03 16.40
N PHE A 86 10.59 0.97 17.25
CA PHE A 86 9.88 1.16 18.51
C PHE A 86 8.39 1.41 18.28
N LEU A 87 8.01 2.26 17.33
CA LEU A 87 6.61 2.48 16.93
C LEU A 87 5.98 1.19 16.39
N MET A 88 6.70 0.45 15.53
CA MET A 88 6.20 -0.80 14.97
C MET A 88 5.91 -1.83 16.07
N GLN A 89 6.79 -1.95 17.07
CA GLN A 89 6.59 -2.84 18.21
C GLN A 89 5.47 -2.36 19.13
N ARG A 90 5.42 -1.05 19.45
CA ARG A 90 4.41 -0.47 20.35
C ARG A 90 3.00 -0.54 19.78
N PHE A 91 2.87 -0.32 18.47
CA PHE A 91 1.60 -0.28 17.76
C PHE A 91 1.31 -1.56 16.99
N ASN A 92 2.09 -2.65 17.14
CA ASN A 92 1.94 -3.90 16.38
C ASN A 92 1.82 -3.68 14.86
N TRP A 93 2.58 -2.73 14.32
CA TRP A 93 2.65 -2.44 12.88
C TRP A 93 3.83 -3.20 12.28
N THR A 94 3.77 -4.53 12.24
CA THR A 94 4.87 -5.40 11.76
C THR A 94 4.86 -5.59 10.25
N ASP A 95 4.75 -4.49 9.49
CA ASP A 95 4.85 -4.53 8.02
C ASP A 95 6.23 -4.04 7.61
N ALA A 96 7.11 -4.96 7.19
CA ALA A 96 8.45 -4.66 6.66
C ALA A 96 8.52 -3.43 5.72
N PRO A 97 7.56 -3.20 4.80
CA PRO A 97 7.61 -2.01 3.95
C PRO A 97 7.41 -0.69 4.69
N VAL A 98 6.79 -0.64 5.89
CA VAL A 98 6.66 0.61 6.68
C VAL A 98 8.03 1.16 7.06
N LEU A 99 8.94 0.29 7.50
CA LEU A 99 10.32 0.68 7.79
C LEU A 99 11.05 1.16 6.54
N ALA A 100 10.84 0.47 5.41
CA ALA A 100 11.43 0.86 4.14
C ALA A 100 11.00 2.28 3.72
N VAL A 101 9.72 2.63 3.91
CA VAL A 101 9.24 3.96 3.54
C VAL A 101 9.80 5.07 4.44
N ALA A 102 9.97 4.80 5.73
CA ALA A 102 10.59 5.75 6.67
C ALA A 102 12.03 6.13 6.29
N LEU A 103 12.73 5.23 5.60
CA LEU A 103 14.13 5.40 5.21
C LEU A 103 14.30 6.10 3.85
N ILE A 104 13.24 6.20 3.03
CA ILE A 104 13.30 6.82 1.69
C ILE A 104 13.90 8.24 1.68
N PRO A 105 13.59 9.13 2.64
CA PRO A 105 14.15 10.49 2.68
C PRO A 105 15.69 10.50 2.71
N TYR A 106 16.32 9.50 3.34
CA TYR A 106 17.77 9.40 3.44
C TYR A 106 18.45 9.02 2.12
N PHE A 107 17.76 8.27 1.27
CA PHE A 107 18.31 7.80 -0.01
C PHE A 107 17.95 8.72 -1.19
N SER A 108 16.82 9.42 -1.12
CA SER A 108 16.31 10.25 -2.22
C SER A 108 16.74 11.72 -2.16
N LYS A 109 17.38 12.17 -1.06
CA LYS A 109 17.78 13.58 -0.81
C LYS A 109 16.70 14.57 -1.27
N PRO A 110 15.45 14.44 -0.79
CA PRO A 110 14.32 15.19 -1.30
C PRO A 110 14.49 16.69 -1.05
N LEU A 111 14.31 17.50 -2.11
CA LEU A 111 14.29 18.97 -2.04
C LEU A 111 13.16 19.53 -1.15
N ALA A 112 12.16 18.72 -0.79
CA ALA A 112 11.03 19.14 0.03
C ALA A 112 10.52 18.01 0.94
N VAL A 113 10.49 18.28 2.25
CA VAL A 113 10.11 17.37 3.35
C VAL A 113 8.71 16.75 3.16
N TRP A 114 7.80 17.46 2.50
CA TRP A 114 6.39 17.10 2.34
C TRP A 114 6.03 16.31 1.09
N LYS A 115 6.87 16.33 0.04
CA LYS A 115 6.55 15.64 -1.22
C LYS A 115 6.50 14.12 -1.06
N LEU A 116 7.39 13.57 -0.24
CA LEU A 116 7.50 12.14 0.03
C LEU A 116 6.31 11.57 0.83
N PRO A 117 5.98 12.11 2.02
CA PRO A 117 4.84 11.64 2.78
C PRO A 117 3.54 11.71 1.99
N LEU A 118 3.36 12.78 1.20
CA LEU A 118 2.16 12.96 0.39
C LEU A 118 2.06 11.94 -0.75
N ALA A 119 3.18 11.66 -1.44
CA ALA A 119 3.21 10.64 -2.49
C ALA A 119 2.92 9.24 -1.94
N VAL A 120 3.55 8.90 -0.81
CA VAL A 120 3.33 7.63 -0.11
C VAL A 120 1.87 7.48 0.28
N PHE A 121 1.29 8.53 0.89
CA PHE A 121 -0.11 8.53 1.28
C PHE A 121 -1.03 8.37 0.07
N MET A 122 -0.83 9.16 -0.99
CA MET A 122 -1.66 9.08 -2.20
C MET A 122 -1.57 7.72 -2.88
N SER A 123 -0.39 7.12 -2.95
CA SER A 123 -0.24 5.77 -3.52
C SER A 123 -0.91 4.69 -2.66
N LEU A 124 -0.75 4.76 -1.34
CA LEU A 124 -1.37 3.78 -0.45
C LEU A 124 -2.90 3.91 -0.41
N VAL A 125 -3.41 5.15 -0.42
CA VAL A 125 -4.84 5.42 -0.53
C VAL A 125 -5.38 4.96 -1.88
N GLY A 126 -4.69 5.26 -2.98
CA GLY A 126 -5.09 4.82 -4.33
C GLY A 126 -5.13 3.30 -4.46
N LEU A 127 -4.11 2.62 -3.95
CA LEU A 127 -4.04 1.15 -3.92
C LEU A 127 -5.16 0.56 -3.04
N GLY A 128 -5.38 1.13 -1.85
CA GLY A 128 -6.45 0.74 -0.96
C GLY A 128 -7.84 0.93 -1.57
N PHE A 129 -8.06 2.05 -2.25
CA PHE A 129 -9.30 2.35 -2.95
C PHE A 129 -9.54 1.40 -4.11
N LEU A 130 -8.50 1.08 -4.89
CA LEU A 130 -8.60 0.12 -5.99
C LEU A 130 -9.00 -1.27 -5.50
N LEU A 131 -8.35 -1.77 -4.45
CA LEU A 131 -8.71 -3.05 -3.82
C LEU A 131 -10.16 -3.03 -3.35
N TRP A 132 -10.54 -1.99 -2.59
CA TRP A 132 -11.92 -1.81 -2.13
C TRP A 132 -12.94 -1.81 -3.28
N PHE A 133 -12.63 -1.12 -4.38
CA PHE A 133 -13.50 -1.05 -5.55
C PHE A 133 -13.66 -2.42 -6.21
N ILE A 134 -12.58 -3.19 -6.37
CA ILE A 134 -12.64 -4.55 -6.92
C ILE A 134 -13.43 -5.48 -6.00
N HIS A 135 -13.26 -5.35 -4.68
CA HIS A 135 -14.04 -6.10 -3.71
C HIS A 135 -15.55 -5.83 -3.84
N GLN A 136 -15.94 -4.56 -4.04
CA GLN A 136 -17.34 -4.19 -4.27
C GLN A 136 -17.87 -4.74 -5.60
N LEU A 137 -17.07 -4.77 -6.66
CA LEU A 137 -17.44 -5.37 -7.94
C LEU A 137 -17.59 -6.90 -7.86
N GLU A 138 -16.69 -7.58 -7.14
CA GLU A 138 -16.80 -9.02 -6.92
C GLU A 138 -18.01 -9.37 -6.03
N ARG A 139 -18.35 -8.56 -5.02
CA ARG A 139 -19.60 -8.72 -4.24
C ARG A 139 -20.85 -8.68 -5.13
N ARG A 140 -20.91 -7.76 -6.10
CA ARG A 140 -22.04 -7.68 -7.04
C ARG A 140 -22.11 -8.86 -8.02
N LYS A 141 -20.95 -9.45 -8.38
CA LYS A 141 -20.90 -10.66 -9.22
C LYS A 141 -21.22 -11.95 -8.46
N GLY A 142 -20.95 -12.01 -7.15
CA GLY A 142 -21.29 -13.15 -6.29
C GLY A 142 -22.79 -13.42 -6.22
N ASP A 143 -23.60 -12.36 -6.13
CA ASP A 143 -25.07 -12.46 -6.08
C ASP A 143 -25.68 -12.99 -7.40
N SER A 144 -25.08 -12.59 -8.53
CA SER A 144 -25.54 -13.02 -9.86
C SER A 144 -25.13 -14.45 -10.22
N SER A 145 -24.06 -14.98 -9.62
CA SER A 145 -23.67 -16.38 -9.79
C SER A 145 -24.56 -17.32 -8.96
N LEU A 146 -24.98 -16.91 -7.77
CA LEU A 146 -25.89 -17.69 -6.91
C LEU A 146 -27.31 -17.73 -7.49
N SER A 147 -27.77 -16.63 -8.09
CA SER A 147 -29.04 -16.62 -8.83
C SER A 147 -29.01 -17.53 -10.06
N LYS A 148 -27.90 -17.60 -10.80
CA LYS A 148 -27.80 -18.51 -11.96
C LYS A 148 -27.76 -19.98 -11.57
N THR A 149 -27.05 -20.36 -10.50
CA THR A 149 -26.99 -21.76 -10.06
C THR A 149 -28.35 -22.27 -9.55
N ILE A 150 -29.15 -21.43 -8.87
CA ILE A 150 -30.51 -21.79 -8.47
C ILE A 150 -31.43 -21.97 -9.67
N ASP A 151 -31.26 -21.15 -10.72
CA ASP A 151 -32.07 -21.27 -11.94
C ASP A 151 -31.72 -22.57 -12.72
N TYR A 152 -30.43 -22.89 -12.89
CA TYR A 152 -30.02 -24.15 -13.54
C TYR A 152 -30.40 -25.41 -12.77
N GLY A 153 -30.49 -25.35 -11.43
CA GLY A 153 -30.98 -26.45 -10.60
C GLY A 153 -32.49 -26.69 -10.70
N LYS A 154 -33.27 -25.70 -11.14
CA LYS A 154 -34.73 -25.80 -11.25
C LYS A 154 -35.21 -26.43 -12.56
N TYR A 155 -34.40 -26.37 -13.62
CA TYR A 155 -34.74 -26.95 -14.93
C TYR A 155 -34.23 -28.38 -15.15
N ASN A 156 -33.39 -28.91 -14.26
CA ASN A 156 -32.79 -30.25 -14.43
C ASN A 156 -33.37 -31.32 -13.47
N GLY A 157 -34.48 -31.02 -12.79
CA GLY A 157 -35.17 -31.92 -11.86
C GLY A 157 -36.48 -32.52 -12.38
N LYS A 158 -36.73 -32.47 -13.69
CA LYS A 158 -37.89 -33.10 -14.34
C LYS A 158 -37.45 -33.77 -15.65
N ILE A 159 -36.74 -34.88 -15.55
CA ILE A 159 -36.77 -35.96 -16.55
C ILE A 159 -36.71 -37.28 -15.80
#